data_AF-A0A171B215-F1
#
_entry.id   AF-A0A171B215-F1
#
_cell.length_a   1.000
_cell.length_b   1.000
_cell.length_c   1.000
_cell.angle_alpha   90.00
_cell.angle_beta   90.00
_cell.angle_gamma   90.00
#
_symmetry.space_group_name_H-M   'P 1'
#
loop_
_entity.id
_entity.type
_entity.pdbx_description
1 polymer ?
#
loop_
_entity_poly.entity_id
_entity_poly.type
_entity_poly.pdbx_seq_one_letter_code
_entity_poly.pdbx_strand_id
1 'polypeptide(L)'
;PKTKRMKCWLKLVTLEDNWTSDLEHLKDWLKLQHHLPPSRLTESDTFLKNFLTGCKGSLEKVKRKLDGYYTFRSHSELFDCRDPLDPDYVIINNLIYYAS
;
A
#
# COMPACT_ATOMS: atom_id res chain seq x y z
N PRO A 1 13.00 -26.30 -15.77
CA PRO A 1 12.59 -26.03 -14.37
C PRO A 1 11.95 -24.63 -14.22
N LYS A 2 10.69 -24.54 -13.77
CA LYS A 2 10.01 -23.23 -13.60
C LYS A 2 10.75 -22.39 -12.55
N THR A 3 11.11 -21.16 -12.91
CA THR A 3 11.86 -20.22 -12.04
C THR A 3 11.09 -19.94 -10.74
N LYS A 4 11.80 -19.58 -9.66
CA LYS A 4 11.18 -19.16 -8.37
C LYS A 4 10.09 -18.09 -8.58
N ARG A 5 10.31 -17.19 -9.53
CA ARG A 5 9.35 -16.15 -9.93
C ARG A 5 8.06 -16.78 -10.45
N MET A 6 8.12 -17.72 -11.39
CA MET A 6 6.94 -18.35 -11.98
C MET A 6 6.12 -19.17 -10.97
N LYS A 7 6.76 -19.83 -10.00
CA LYS A 7 6.05 -20.49 -8.88
C LYS A 7 5.31 -19.49 -7.98
N CYS A 8 5.87 -18.30 -7.79
CA CYS A 8 5.23 -17.24 -7.00
C CYS A 8 3.99 -16.69 -7.69
N TRP A 9 4.03 -16.50 -9.02
CA TRP A 9 2.88 -16.07 -9.81
C TRP A 9 1.76 -17.12 -9.80
N LEU A 10 2.11 -18.41 -9.92
CA LEU A 10 1.13 -19.50 -9.86
C LEU A 10 0.42 -19.57 -8.49
N LYS A 11 1.13 -19.28 -7.40
CA LYS A 11 0.56 -19.23 -6.04
C LYS A 11 -0.38 -18.03 -5.85
N LEU A 12 -0.13 -16.91 -6.53
CA LEU A 12 -0.97 -15.72 -6.43
C LEU A 12 -2.34 -15.95 -7.09
N VAL A 13 -2.38 -16.61 -8.25
CA VAL A 13 -3.62 -16.95 -8.97
C VAL A 13 -4.54 -17.87 -8.15
N THR A 14 -3.99 -18.78 -7.36
CA THR A 14 -4.80 -19.69 -6.52
C THR A 14 -5.32 -19.06 -5.22
N LEU A 15 -4.89 -17.83 -4.89
CA LEU A 15 -5.24 -17.15 -3.63
C LEU A 15 -6.37 -16.12 -3.80
N GLU A 16 -6.82 -15.86 -5.04
CA GLU A 16 -7.81 -14.82 -5.35
C GLU A 16 -9.18 -15.05 -4.69
N ASP A 17 -9.56 -16.29 -4.38
CA ASP A 17 -10.87 -16.62 -3.79
C ASP A 17 -11.05 -16.16 -2.32
N ASN A 18 -9.98 -15.88 -1.57
CA ASN A 18 -10.09 -15.53 -0.14
C ASN A 18 -9.92 -14.03 0.18
N TRP A 19 -9.73 -13.17 -0.83
CA TRP A 19 -9.35 -11.78 -0.59
C TRP A 19 -10.41 -10.95 0.12
N THR A 20 -11.69 -11.25 -0.10
CA THR A 20 -12.78 -10.51 0.54
C THR A 20 -12.75 -10.70 2.06
N SER A 21 -12.57 -11.94 2.51
CA SER A 21 -12.45 -12.28 3.94
C SER A 21 -11.19 -11.67 4.55
N ASP A 22 -10.05 -11.78 3.86
CA ASP A 22 -8.78 -11.20 4.32
C ASP A 22 -8.84 -9.67 4.44
N LEU A 23 -9.58 -9.00 3.54
CA LEU A 23 -9.81 -7.55 3.60
C LEU A 23 -10.68 -7.15 4.79
N GLU A 24 -11.75 -7.88 5.08
CA GLU A 24 -12.59 -7.61 6.25
C GLU A 24 -11.81 -7.77 7.55
N HIS A 25 -11.06 -8.87 7.68
CA HIS A 25 -10.16 -9.09 8.82
C HIS A 25 -9.12 -7.97 8.98
N LEU A 26 -8.60 -7.45 7.87
CA LEU A 26 -7.64 -6.35 7.90
C LEU A 26 -8.30 -5.03 8.31
N LYS A 27 -9.51 -4.74 7.82
CA LYS A 27 -10.29 -3.58 8.21
C LYS A 27 -10.65 -3.60 9.69
N ASP A 28 -11.08 -4.73 10.23
CA ASP A 28 -11.38 -4.85 11.65
C ASP A 28 -10.15 -4.69 12.52
N TRP A 29 -9.01 -5.28 12.11
CA TRP A 29 -7.74 -5.03 12.79
C TRP A 29 -7.34 -3.55 12.75
N LEU A 30 -7.52 -2.89 11.60
CA LEU A 30 -7.35 -1.45 11.42
C LEU A 30 -8.40 -0.61 12.16
N LYS A 31 -9.42 -1.15 12.83
CA LYS A 31 -10.25 -0.37 13.76
C LYS A 31 -9.64 -0.34 15.17
N LEU A 32 -9.02 -1.45 15.57
CA LEU A 32 -8.48 -1.63 16.93
C LEU A 32 -7.23 -0.77 17.22
N GLN A 33 -6.41 -0.45 16.22
CA GLN A 33 -5.15 0.29 16.39
C GLN A 33 -5.29 1.81 16.55
N HIS A 34 -5.88 2.27 17.66
CA HIS A 34 -6.15 3.70 17.92
C HIS A 34 -4.93 4.64 17.89
N HIS A 35 -3.70 4.10 18.01
CA HIS A 35 -2.46 4.89 17.95
C HIS A 35 -2.07 5.30 16.52
N LEU A 36 -2.71 4.73 15.50
CA LEU A 36 -2.48 5.05 14.09
C LEU A 36 -3.35 6.25 13.66
N PRO A 37 -2.92 7.02 12.63
CA PRO A 37 -3.64 8.20 12.18
C PRO A 37 -5.08 7.87 11.70
N PRO A 38 -6.01 8.83 11.80
CA PRO A 38 -7.42 8.62 11.42
C PRO A 38 -7.61 8.27 9.95
N SER A 39 -6.65 8.65 9.08
CA SER A 39 -6.65 8.29 7.66
C SER A 39 -6.71 6.77 7.42
N ARG A 40 -6.28 5.95 8.40
CA ARG A 40 -6.32 4.48 8.30
C ARG A 40 -7.72 3.90 8.06
N LEU A 41 -8.77 4.61 8.48
CA LEU A 41 -10.15 4.17 8.34
C LEU A 41 -10.78 4.59 7.00
N THR A 42 -10.18 5.56 6.31
CA THR A 42 -10.66 6.11 5.03
C THR A 42 -9.96 5.51 3.82
N GLU A 43 -9.05 4.56 4.03
CA GLU A 43 -8.29 3.92 2.95
C GLU A 43 -9.18 3.07 2.03
N SER A 44 -8.84 3.05 0.74
CA SER A 44 -9.59 2.32 -0.27
C SER A 44 -9.32 0.81 -0.23
N ASP A 45 -10.29 0.01 -0.69
CA ASP A 45 -10.11 -1.44 -0.84
C ASP A 45 -8.96 -1.80 -1.78
N THR A 46 -8.75 -0.99 -2.83
CA THR A 46 -7.64 -1.17 -3.78
C THR A 46 -6.28 -0.96 -3.11
N PHE A 47 -6.17 -0.02 -2.17
CA PHE A 47 -4.97 0.16 -1.36
C PHE A 47 -4.66 -1.11 -0.57
N LEU A 48 -5.60 -1.62 0.23
CA LEU A 48 -5.41 -2.83 1.03
C LEU A 48 -5.13 -4.07 0.19
N LYS A 49 -5.80 -4.21 -0.97
CA LYS A 49 -5.53 -5.28 -1.95
C LYS A 49 -4.07 -5.25 -2.44
N ASN A 50 -3.51 -4.07 -2.71
CA ASN A 50 -2.13 -3.95 -3.15
C ASN A 50 -1.13 -4.46 -2.09
N PHE A 51 -1.39 -4.20 -0.80
CA PHE A 51 -0.57 -4.75 0.28
C PHE A 51 -0.68 -6.27 0.37
N LEU A 52 -1.90 -6.81 0.26
CA LEU A 52 -2.15 -8.26 0.26
C LEU A 52 -1.43 -8.97 -0.89
N THR A 53 -1.52 -8.43 -2.11
CA THR A 53 -0.83 -8.96 -3.30
C THR A 53 0.69 -8.95 -3.12
N GLY A 54 1.25 -7.85 -2.57
CA GLY A 54 2.68 -7.75 -2.28
C GLY A 54 3.15 -8.71 -1.18
N CYS A 55 2.29 -9.07 -0.24
CA CYS A 55 2.57 -9.98 0.87
C CYS A 55 2.15 -11.43 0.61
N LYS A 56 1.68 -11.75 -0.61
CA LYS A 56 1.21 -13.08 -1.03
C LYS A 56 0.06 -13.62 -0.15
N GLY A 57 -0.85 -12.73 0.28
CA GLY A 57 -2.00 -13.09 1.12
C GLY A 57 -1.68 -13.40 2.59
N SER A 58 -0.45 -13.15 3.06
CA SER A 58 -0.11 -13.35 4.48
C SER A 58 -0.52 -12.14 5.32
N LEU A 59 -1.60 -12.28 6.09
CA LEU A 59 -2.14 -11.22 6.96
C LEU A 59 -1.10 -10.68 7.96
N GLU A 60 -0.30 -11.53 8.58
CA GLU A 60 0.74 -11.10 9.53
C GLU A 60 1.77 -10.17 8.89
N LYS A 61 2.20 -10.49 7.66
CA LYS A 61 3.15 -9.67 6.91
C LYS A 61 2.53 -8.34 6.50
N VAL A 62 1.25 -8.35 6.13
CA VAL A 62 0.52 -7.12 5.78
C VAL A 62 0.41 -6.21 6.98
N LYS A 63 0.00 -6.72 8.14
CA LYS A 63 -0.08 -5.96 9.40
C LYS A 63 1.24 -5.26 9.71
N ARG A 64 2.36 -6.01 9.73
CA ARG A 64 3.70 -5.44 9.97
C ARG A 64 4.09 -4.38 8.94
N LYS A 65 3.72 -4.57 7.68
CA LYS A 65 4.05 -3.63 6.60
C LYS A 65 3.21 -2.35 6.67
N LEU A 66 1.95 -2.45 7.05
CA LEU A 66 1.06 -1.30 7.29
C LEU A 66 1.52 -0.50 8.51
N ASP A 67 1.90 -1.16 9.59
CA ASP A 67 2.44 -0.51 10.79
C ASP A 67 3.68 0.33 10.45
N GLY A 68 4.62 -0.26 9.70
CA GLY A 68 5.80 0.45 9.22
C GLY A 68 5.47 1.57 8.23
N TYR A 69 4.46 1.38 7.37
CA TYR A 69 4.00 2.43 6.46
C TYR A 69 3.50 3.65 7.23
N TYR A 70 2.60 3.48 8.20
CA TYR A 70 2.06 4.59 8.97
C TYR A 70 3.11 5.22 9.88
N THR A 71 3.99 4.43 10.50
CA THR A 71 5.12 4.95 11.28
C THR A 71 6.02 5.81 10.40
N PHE A 72 6.43 5.33 9.22
CA PHE A 72 7.26 6.12 8.32
C PHE A 72 6.53 7.37 7.83
N ARG A 73 5.26 7.23 7.45
CA ARG A 73 4.40 8.32 6.94
C ARG A 73 4.17 9.43 7.97
N SER A 74 4.17 9.13 9.27
CA SER A 74 4.00 10.11 10.34
C SER A 74 5.30 10.77 10.79
N HIS A 75 6.45 10.11 10.63
CA HIS A 75 7.75 10.63 11.06
C HIS A 75 8.53 11.35 9.96
N SER A 76 8.11 11.24 8.70
CA SER A 76 8.86 11.80 7.58
C SER A 76 8.31 13.16 7.16
N GLU A 77 9.15 14.17 7.34
CA GLU A 77 9.00 15.53 6.82
C GLU A 77 8.75 15.58 5.30
N LEU A 78 9.16 14.52 4.58
CA LEU A 78 8.97 14.34 3.14
C LEU A 78 7.51 14.43 2.67
N PHE A 79 6.54 14.26 3.56
CA PHE A 79 5.13 14.22 3.18
C PHE A 79 4.25 15.31 3.81
N ASP A 80 4.83 16.27 4.53
CA ASP A 80 4.09 17.40 5.13
C ASP A 80 3.88 18.55 4.13
N CYS A 81 4.86 18.86 3.29
CA CYS A 81 4.79 19.96 2.32
C CYS A 81 4.79 19.43 0.87
N ARG A 82 3.64 18.96 0.40
CA ARG A 82 3.45 18.59 -1.02
C ARG A 82 2.55 19.61 -1.68
N ASP A 83 3.10 20.77 -2.05
CA ASP A 83 2.40 21.75 -2.87
C ASP A 83 2.49 21.32 -4.36
N PRO A 84 1.37 20.96 -5.01
CA PRO A 84 1.38 20.61 -6.43
C PRO A 84 1.68 21.81 -7.34
N LEU A 85 1.61 23.03 -6.82
CA LEU A 85 1.96 24.28 -7.51
C LEU A 85 3.36 24.79 -7.14
N ASP A 86 4.12 24.01 -6.37
CA ASP A 86 5.52 24.31 -6.12
C ASP A 86 6.26 24.51 -7.46
N PRO A 87 6.98 25.62 -7.64
CA PRO A 87 7.55 25.98 -8.94
C PRO A 87 8.54 24.92 -9.43
N ASP A 88 9.32 24.29 -8.55
CA ASP A 88 10.26 23.23 -8.93
C ASP A 88 9.51 21.98 -9.41
N TYR A 89 8.42 21.63 -8.72
CA TYR A 89 7.57 20.51 -9.14
C TYR A 89 6.89 20.75 -10.50
N VAL A 90 6.34 21.95 -10.73
CA VAL A 90 5.67 22.32 -11.99
C VAL A 90 6.67 22.28 -13.16
N ILE A 91 7.90 22.76 -12.96
CA ILE A 91 8.96 22.69 -13.97
C ILE A 91 9.25 21.23 -14.33
N ILE A 92 9.49 20.37 -13.33
CA ILE A 92 9.78 18.95 -13.55
C ILE A 92 8.61 18.25 -14.25
N ASN A 93 7.37 18.48 -13.81
CA ASN A 93 6.19 17.86 -14.40
C ASN A 93 5.99 18.26 -15.87
N ASN A 94 6.21 19.53 -16.20
CA ASN A 94 6.19 20.00 -17.59
C ASN A 94 7.29 19.34 -18.42
N LEU A 95 8.53 19.25 -17.91
CA LEU A 95 9.62 18.59 -18.63
C LEU A 95 9.32 17.13 -18.94
N ILE A 96 8.72 16.40 -17.99
CA ILE A 96 8.28 15.01 -18.19
C ILE A 96 7.21 14.93 -19.28
N TYR A 97 6.22 15.83 -19.24
CA TYR A 97 5.15 15.89 -20.23
C TYR A 97 5.67 16.16 -21.64
N TYR A 98 6.63 17.06 -21.80
CA TYR A 98 7.21 17.39 -23.10
C TYR A 98 8.28 16.40 -23.58
N ALA A 99 8.80 15.53 -22.69
CA ALA A 99 9.77 14.48 -23.03
C ALA A 99 9.13 13.11 -23.36
N SER A 100 7.81 12.98 -23.18
CA SER A 100 7.01 11.79 -23.47
C SER A 100 6.33 11.89 -24.84
#